data_AF-A0A382THK7-F1
#
_entry.id   AF-A0A382THK7-F1
#
_cell.length_a   1.000
_cell.length_b   1.000
_cell.length_c   1.000
_cell.angle_alpha   90.00
_cell.angle_beta   90.00
_cell.angle_gamma   90.00
#
_symmetry.space_group_name_H-M   'P 1'
#
loop_
_entity.id
_entity.type
_entity.pdbx_description
1 polymer ?
#
loop_
_entity_poly.entity_id
_entity_poly.type
_entity_poly.pdbx_seq_one_letter_code
_entity_poly.pdbx_strand_id
1 'polypeptide(L)'
;MAETRTLSQFKSKLAGGGARPNLFEVSIPTFPTAIAEAWSPGDDNENGMFKFLAKGTALPASNLGNIEIPFRGRTLKVAGDRTFDDWTVTII
;
A
#
# COMPACT_ATOMS: atom_id res chain seq x y z
N MET A 1 -6.04 41.28 -6.02
CA MET A 1 -4.69 41.04 -5.49
C MET A 1 -4.35 39.60 -5.85
N ALA A 2 -3.38 39.36 -6.73
CA ALA A 2 -3.07 37.99 -7.17
C ALA A 2 -2.48 37.22 -5.98
N GLU A 3 -3.05 36.05 -5.69
CA GLU A 3 -2.55 35.17 -4.62
C GLU A 3 -1.19 34.61 -5.05
N THR A 4 -0.10 35.16 -4.52
CA THR A 4 1.24 34.70 -4.86
C THR A 4 1.43 33.29 -4.31
N ARG A 5 1.40 32.29 -5.20
CA ARG A 5 1.68 30.88 -4.86
C ARG A 5 3.15 30.73 -4.49
N THR A 6 3.47 30.97 -3.22
CA THR A 6 4.86 30.95 -2.74
C THR A 6 5.27 29.54 -2.33
N LEU A 7 6.59 29.27 -2.39
CA LEU A 7 7.19 28.04 -1.88
C LEU A 7 6.81 27.79 -0.40
N SER A 8 6.64 28.86 0.38
CA SER A 8 6.20 28.79 1.78
C SER A 8 4.80 28.20 1.92
N GLN A 9 3.87 28.50 1.01
CA GLN A 9 2.53 27.92 1.00
C GLN A 9 2.60 26.42 0.67
N PHE A 10 3.45 26.00 -0.27
CA PHE A 10 3.67 24.57 -0.56
C PHE A 10 4.21 23.83 0.68
N LYS A 11 5.24 24.38 1.34
CA LYS A 11 5.79 23.81 2.56
C LYS A 11 4.76 23.73 3.69
N SER A 12 3.89 24.73 3.82
CA SER A 12 2.81 24.74 4.80
C SER A 12 1.75 23.65 4.57
N LYS A 13 1.61 23.13 3.33
CA LYS A 13 0.69 22.02 3.03
C LYS A 13 1.30 20.65 3.31
N LEU A 14 2.63 20.54 3.37
CA LEU A 14 3.35 19.35 3.84
C LEU A 14 3.45 19.35 5.37
N ALA A 15 2.30 19.37 6.05
CA ALA A 15 2.24 19.29 7.50
C ALA A 15 2.84 17.94 7.97
N GLY A 16 3.88 17.98 8.80
CA GLY A 16 4.63 16.80 9.23
C GLY A 16 5.77 16.37 8.30
N GLY A 17 6.02 17.11 7.22
CA GLY A 17 7.03 16.76 6.21
C GLY A 17 6.56 15.66 5.25
N GLY A 18 7.48 15.16 4.43
CA GLY A 18 7.22 14.01 3.55
C GLY A 18 7.40 12.69 4.29
N ALA A 19 6.52 11.72 4.05
CA ALA A 19 6.69 10.35 4.52
C ALA A 19 7.99 9.77 3.95
N ARG A 20 8.78 9.09 4.79
CA ARG A 20 10.00 8.43 4.36
C ARG A 20 9.75 6.95 4.12
N PRO A 21 10.28 6.36 3.04
CA PRO A 21 10.03 4.97 2.69
C PRO A 21 10.67 3.95 3.64
N ASN A 22 11.53 4.38 4.57
CA ASN A 22 12.20 3.51 5.54
C ASN A 22 11.57 3.53 6.95
N LEU A 23 10.60 4.41 7.21
CA LEU A 23 9.94 4.53 8.51
C LEU A 23 8.60 3.78 8.47
N PHE A 24 8.66 2.45 8.38
CA PHE A 24 7.49 1.58 8.39
C PHE A 24 7.70 0.37 9.30
N GLU A 25 6.59 -0.18 9.81
CA GLU A 25 6.54 -1.44 10.55
C GLU A 25 5.50 -2.35 9.88
N VAL A 26 5.84 -3.61 9.65
CA VAL A 26 4.92 -4.62 9.12
C VAL A 26 4.68 -5.68 10.18
N SER A 27 3.43 -5.85 10.57
CA SER A 27 3.01 -6.86 11.54
C SER A 27 1.91 -7.71 10.91
N ILE A 28 2.13 -9.03 10.83
CA ILE A 28 1.10 -9.99 10.43
C ILE A 28 0.55 -10.61 11.72
N PRO A 29 -0.66 -10.26 12.15
CA PRO A 29 -1.18 -10.68 13.46
C PRO A 29 -1.65 -12.14 13.47
N THR A 30 -2.11 -12.67 12.35
CA THR A 30 -2.60 -14.06 12.25
C THR A 30 -2.28 -14.63 10.88
N PHE A 31 -1.80 -15.88 10.86
CA PHE A 31 -1.67 -16.65 9.62
C PHE A 31 -2.92 -17.52 9.40
N PRO A 32 -3.28 -17.83 8.15
CA PRO A 32 -4.34 -18.79 7.85
C PRO A 32 -4.08 -20.14 8.50
N THR A 33 -5.14 -20.80 9.00
CA THR A 33 -5.06 -22.09 9.73
C THR A 33 -4.38 -23.20 8.94
N ALA A 34 -4.39 -23.14 7.61
CA ALA A 34 -3.71 -24.09 6.72
C ALA A 34 -2.17 -24.07 6.82
N ILE A 35 -1.59 -23.02 7.39
CA ILE A 35 -0.13 -22.83 7.53
C ILE A 35 0.28 -22.84 9.01
N ALA A 36 -0.69 -22.98 9.92
CA ALA A 36 -0.46 -22.93 11.37
C ALA A 36 0.43 -24.08 11.89
N GLU A 37 0.48 -25.22 11.19
CA GLU A 37 1.35 -26.34 11.59
C GLU A 37 2.81 -26.18 11.13
N ALA A 38 3.05 -25.46 10.03
CA ALA A 38 4.41 -25.16 9.55
C ALA A 38 5.07 -24.01 10.32
N TRP A 39 4.26 -23.21 11.02
CA TRP A 39 4.70 -22.04 11.77
C TRP A 39 4.16 -22.15 13.19
N SER A 40 4.90 -22.87 14.04
CA SER A 40 4.60 -22.95 15.46
C SER A 40 4.60 -21.53 16.04
N PRO A 41 3.57 -21.10 16.78
CA PRO A 41 3.61 -19.83 17.50
C PRO A 41 4.77 -19.92 18.49
N GLY A 42 5.91 -19.35 18.11
CA GLY A 42 7.05 -19.18 18.99
C GLY A 42 6.59 -18.32 20.16
N ASP A 43 6.93 -18.79 21.36
CA ASP A 43 6.65 -18.20 22.67
C ASP A 43 6.56 -16.66 22.64
N ASP A 44 5.54 -16.12 23.31
CA ASP A 44 5.02 -14.74 23.28
C ASP A 44 6.03 -13.60 23.56
N ASN A 45 7.34 -13.86 23.66
CA ASN A 45 8.34 -12.87 24.05
C ASN A 45 9.35 -12.42 22.97
N GLU A 46 9.69 -13.22 21.94
CA GLU A 46 10.70 -12.74 20.95
C GLU A 46 10.49 -13.17 19.49
N ASN A 47 9.72 -14.24 19.19
CA ASN A 47 9.66 -14.81 17.82
C ASN A 47 8.28 -14.75 17.14
N GLY A 48 7.22 -14.31 17.84
CA GLY A 48 5.85 -14.32 17.32
C GLY A 48 5.49 -13.21 16.33
N MET A 49 6.40 -12.27 16.07
CA MET A 49 6.09 -11.09 15.29
C MET A 49 7.01 -10.97 14.07
N PHE A 50 6.42 -11.03 12.88
CA PHE A 50 7.02 -10.67 11.58
C PHE A 50 7.67 -9.27 11.55
N LYS A 51 7.54 -8.50 12.63
CA LYS A 51 7.98 -7.12 12.86
C LYS A 51 9.46 -6.86 12.58
N PHE A 52 10.37 -7.80 12.83
CA PHE A 52 11.81 -7.57 12.68
C PHE A 52 12.42 -8.13 11.39
N LEU A 53 11.68 -8.95 10.64
CA LEU A 53 12.23 -9.69 9.51
C LEU A 53 11.89 -9.02 8.16
N ALA A 54 10.86 -8.16 8.08
CA ALA A 54 10.50 -7.48 6.84
C ALA A 54 11.47 -6.34 6.48
N LYS A 55 12.40 -6.60 5.56
CA LYS A 55 13.36 -5.61 5.04
C LYS A 55 12.72 -4.62 4.06
N GLY A 56 11.71 -5.06 3.30
CA GLY A 56 11.05 -4.22 2.30
C GLY A 56 9.70 -4.79 1.89
N THR A 57 8.75 -3.90 1.62
CA THR A 57 7.43 -4.26 1.11
C THR A 57 6.88 -3.17 0.20
N ALA A 58 6.03 -3.56 -0.74
CA ALA A 58 5.23 -2.62 -1.53
C ALA A 58 3.76 -2.74 -1.12
N LEU A 59 3.03 -1.64 -1.09
CA LEU A 59 1.58 -1.69 -0.94
C LEU A 59 0.97 -2.28 -2.23
N PRO A 60 0.03 -3.25 -2.13
CA PRO A 60 -0.63 -3.81 -3.30
C PRO A 60 -1.34 -2.72 -4.09
N ALA A 61 -1.07 -2.66 -5.39
CA ALA A 61 -1.75 -1.71 -6.25
C ALA A 61 -3.21 -2.12 -6.45
N SER A 62 -4.11 -1.15 -6.36
CA SER A 62 -5.51 -1.30 -6.72
C SER A 62 -5.68 -0.84 -8.17
N ASN A 63 -5.79 -1.79 -9.09
CA ASN A 63 -5.98 -1.51 -10.50
C ASN A 63 -7.47 -1.46 -10.85
N LEU A 64 -7.84 -0.51 -11.70
CA LEU A 64 -9.20 -0.34 -12.19
C LEU A 64 -9.16 -0.47 -13.71
N GLY A 65 -9.81 -1.51 -14.24
CA GLY A 65 -9.91 -1.66 -15.69
C GLY A 65 -10.72 -0.51 -16.29
N ASN A 66 -10.34 -0.02 -17.47
CA ASN A 66 -11.17 0.92 -18.23
C ASN A 66 -11.97 0.17 -19.29
N ILE A 67 -13.29 0.29 -19.24
CA ILE A 67 -14.19 -0.22 -20.27
C ILE A 67 -14.54 0.91 -21.22
N GLU A 68 -14.26 0.72 -22.50
CA GLU A 68 -14.51 1.70 -23.55
C GLU A 68 -15.83 1.40 -24.26
N ILE A 69 -16.81 2.28 -24.10
CA ILE A 69 -18.14 2.15 -24.71
C ILE A 69 -18.26 3.16 -25.86
N PRO A 70 -18.29 2.73 -27.13
CA PRO A 70 -18.52 3.64 -28.24
C PRO A 70 -19.99 4.07 -28.26
N PHE A 71 -20.22 5.38 -28.12
CA PHE A 71 -21.55 5.98 -28.18
C PHE A 71 -21.52 7.22 -29.06
N ARG A 72 -22.33 7.21 -30.12
CA ARG A 72 -22.52 8.35 -31.05
C ARG A 72 -21.20 8.96 -31.57
N GLY A 73 -20.28 8.10 -32.02
CA GLY A 73 -19.01 8.55 -32.60
C GLY A 73 -17.98 9.06 -31.58
N ARG A 74 -18.21 8.87 -30.28
CA ARG A 74 -17.25 9.13 -29.20
C ARG A 74 -17.08 7.88 -28.35
N THR A 75 -15.91 7.71 -27.76
CA THR A 75 -15.64 6.62 -26.81
C THR A 75 -15.79 7.12 -25.39
N LEU A 76 -16.78 6.60 -24.66
CA LEU A 76 -16.98 6.87 -23.25
C LEU A 76 -16.17 5.87 -22.43
N LYS A 77 -15.32 6.35 -21.52
CA LYS A 77 -14.55 5.50 -20.62
C LYS A 77 -15.32 5.32 -19.32
N VAL A 78 -15.71 4.09 -19.03
CA VAL A 78 -16.37 3.70 -17.77
C VAL A 78 -15.38 2.91 -16.93
N ALA A 79 -15.42 3.10 -15.61
CA ALA A 79 -14.68 2.29 -14.67
C ALA A 79 -15.22 0.85 -14.70
N GLY A 80 -14.35 -0.11 -15.02
CA GLY A 80 -14.63 -1.53 -14.93
C GLY A 80 -14.38 -2.08 -13.52
N ASP A 81 -14.12 -3.38 -13.45
CA ASP A 81 -13.89 -4.06 -12.17
C ASP A 81 -12.54 -3.69 -11.55
N ARG A 82 -12.51 -3.72 -10.21
CA ARG A 82 -11.30 -3.48 -9.42
C ARG A 82 -10.59 -4.80 -9.15
N THR A 83 -9.30 -4.84 -9.48
CA THR A 83 -8.41 -5.96 -9.14
C THR A 83 -7.29 -5.45 -8.23
N PHE A 84 -6.74 -6.35 -7.42
CA PHE A 84 -5.59 -6.05 -6.56
C PHE A 84 -4.42 -6.92 -7.00
N ASP A 85 -3.24 -6.31 -7.10
CA ASP A 85 -2.02 -7.03 -7.45
C ASP A 85 -1.49 -7.82 -6.24
N ASP A 86 -0.63 -8.81 -6.51
CA ASP A 86 0.00 -9.62 -5.46
C ASP A 86 0.86 -8.77 -4.52
N TRP A 87 0.81 -9.11 -3.23
CA TRP A 87 1.60 -8.43 -2.21
C TRP A 87 3.03 -8.99 -2.15
N THR A 88 4.02 -8.19 -2.55
CA THR A 88 5.43 -8.58 -2.51
C THR A 88 6.11 -8.10 -1.22
N VAL A 89 6.78 -9.02 -0.53
CA VAL A 89 7.55 -8.74 0.70
C VAL A 89 8.92 -9.39 0.59
N THR A 90 9.96 -8.67 1.01
CA THR A 90 11.33 -9.17 1.16
C THR A 90 11.66 -9.28 2.64
N ILE A 91 12.13 -10.46 3.04
CA ILE A 91 12.38 -10.85 4.43
C ILE A 91 13.89 -11.16 4.59
N ILE A 92 14.47 -10.87 5.76
CA ILE A 92 15.81 -11.32 6.18
C ILE A 92 15.75 -12.45 7.21
#